data_AF-A0A9X8SM95-F1
#
_entry.id   AF-A0A9X8SM95-F1
#
_cell.length_a   1.000
_cell.length_b   1.000
_cell.length_c   1.000
_cell.angle_alpha   90.00
_cell.angle_beta   90.00
_cell.angle_gamma   90.00
#
_symmetry.space_group_name_H-M   'P 1'
#
loop_
_entity.id
_entity.type
_entity.pdbx_description
1 polymer ?
#
loop_
_entity_poly.entity_id
_entity_poly.type
_entity_poly.pdbx_seq_one_letter_code
_entity_poly.pdbx_strand_id
1 'polypeptide(L)'
;MTGFGAYALEERNTHEIFIVYVGNQPSQIGYLATDGAIWLHNLTNSPILGSLAEFQYSQAEKFYEKVKASNKGKKITLLGHSLGGGAANTVALRHQEDNINVLALNPAPVLNKDVVKYVYGTNMKNCRSLINEYGPLDGAIKATDFVISGQVYKMENGDISVFL
;
A
#
# COMPACT_ATOMS: atom_id res chain seq x y z
N MET A 1 -11.38 -12.58 13.47
CA MET A 1 -10.06 -12.35 12.87
C MET A 1 -10.17 -11.13 11.97
N THR A 2 -9.12 -10.32 11.88
CA THR A 2 -9.17 -8.97 11.27
C THR A 2 -8.64 -8.92 9.83
N GLY A 3 -8.38 -10.07 9.21
CA GLY A 3 -7.99 -10.20 7.80
C GLY A 3 -6.58 -9.72 7.45
N PHE A 4 -5.81 -9.14 8.37
CA PHE A 4 -4.44 -8.68 8.12
C PHE A 4 -3.46 -9.86 7.98
N GLY A 5 -2.66 -9.85 6.91
CA GLY A 5 -1.58 -10.80 6.68
C GLY A 5 -0.34 -10.10 6.12
N ALA A 6 0.84 -10.49 6.61
CA ALA A 6 2.11 -9.99 6.09
C ALA A 6 3.21 -11.05 6.29
N TYR A 7 4.21 -11.01 5.41
CA TYR A 7 5.41 -11.85 5.48
C TYR A 7 6.65 -10.97 5.41
N ALA A 8 7.73 -11.41 6.06
CA ALA A 8 9.07 -10.85 5.88
C ALA A 8 9.99 -11.95 5.37
N LEU A 9 10.70 -11.67 4.28
CA LEU A 9 11.57 -12.60 3.57
C LEU A 9 12.94 -11.95 3.41
N GLU A 10 14.02 -12.71 3.54
CA GLU A 10 15.38 -12.24 3.27
C GLU A 10 15.89 -12.86 1.97
N GLU A 11 16.33 -12.01 1.03
CA GLU A 11 17.02 -12.47 -0.17
C GLU A 11 18.47 -12.81 0.18
N ARG A 12 18.91 -14.01 -0.21
CA ARG A 12 20.13 -14.63 0.34
C ARG A 12 21.42 -13.97 -0.12
N ASN A 13 21.44 -13.34 -1.30
CA ASN A 13 22.67 -12.81 -1.88
C ASN A 13 22.92 -11.35 -1.44
N THR A 14 21.85 -10.56 -1.36
CA THR A 14 21.87 -9.12 -1.04
C THR A 14 21.58 -8.84 0.42
N HIS A 15 21.05 -9.82 1.16
CA HIS A 15 20.52 -9.67 2.52
C HIS A 15 19.41 -8.60 2.63
N GLU A 16 18.78 -8.25 1.50
CA GLU A 16 17.64 -7.34 1.46
C GLU A 16 16.40 -8.02 2.06
N ILE A 17 15.69 -7.28 2.90
CA ILE A 17 14.45 -7.75 3.52
C ILE A 17 13.26 -7.27 2.68
N PHE A 18 12.47 -8.21 2.20
CA PHE A 18 11.21 -7.95 1.53
C PHE A 18 10.05 -8.17 2.49
N ILE A 19 9.28 -7.11 2.75
CA ILE A 19 8.02 -7.23 3.48
C ILE A 19 6.89 -7.26 2.46
N VAL A 20 6.11 -8.34 2.48
CA VAL A 20 4.96 -8.52 1.58
C VAL A 20 3.69 -8.41 2.39
N TYR A 21 2.92 -7.36 2.15
CA TYR A 21 1.58 -7.18 2.73
C TYR A 21 0.53 -7.86 1.85
N VAL A 22 -0.24 -8.75 2.46
CA VAL A 22 -1.30 -9.50 1.78
C VAL A 22 -2.55 -8.64 1.72
N GLY A 23 -3.22 -8.65 0.56
CA GLY A 23 -4.57 -8.09 0.43
C GLY A 23 -5.62 -8.90 1.19
N ASN A 24 -6.89 -8.66 0.91
CA ASN A 24 -7.99 -9.38 1.57
C ASN A 24 -7.91 -10.90 1.34
N GLN A 25 -8.09 -11.68 2.40
CA GLN A 25 -8.27 -13.13 2.30
C GLN A 25 -9.75 -13.48 1.98
N PRO A 26 -10.01 -14.42 1.07
CA PRO A 26 -11.34 -14.69 0.51
C PRO A 26 -12.39 -15.22 1.51
N SER A 27 -11.99 -15.62 2.73
CA SER A 27 -12.90 -16.19 3.72
C SER A 27 -13.53 -15.16 4.68
N GLN A 28 -13.11 -13.89 4.63
CA GLN A 28 -13.65 -12.84 5.49
C GLN A 28 -13.88 -11.57 4.68
N ILE A 29 -15.15 -11.38 4.28
CA ILE A 29 -15.68 -10.21 3.60
C ILE A 29 -15.14 -10.10 2.16
N GLY A 30 -16.05 -10.04 1.18
CA GLY A 30 -15.72 -10.12 -0.25
C GLY A 30 -14.60 -9.15 -0.64
N TYR A 31 -13.77 -9.57 -1.60
CA TYR A 31 -12.54 -8.92 -2.09
C TYR A 31 -12.62 -7.39 -2.27
N LEU A 32 -13.82 -6.86 -2.54
CA LEU A 32 -14.14 -5.46 -2.81
C LEU A 32 -14.62 -4.64 -1.60
N ALA A 33 -15.04 -5.28 -0.51
CA ALA A 33 -15.71 -4.59 0.58
C ALA A 33 -14.75 -3.69 1.37
N THR A 34 -13.53 -4.16 1.66
CA THR A 34 -12.57 -3.37 2.44
C THR A 34 -11.95 -2.27 1.59
N ASP A 35 -11.47 -2.57 0.39
CA ASP A 35 -10.87 -1.60 -0.53
C ASP A 35 -11.91 -0.55 -0.95
N GLY A 36 -13.14 -1.00 -1.22
CA GLY A 36 -14.29 -0.12 -1.45
C GLY A 36 -14.70 0.67 -0.20
N ALA A 37 -14.51 0.13 1.01
CA ALA A 37 -14.76 0.88 2.24
C ALA A 37 -13.69 1.95 2.50
N ILE A 38 -12.42 1.71 2.16
CA ILE A 38 -11.37 2.75 2.21
C ILE A 38 -11.70 3.88 1.26
N TRP A 39 -12.07 3.52 0.03
CA TRP A 39 -12.53 4.45 -0.99
C TRP A 39 -13.72 5.28 -0.49
N LEU A 40 -14.78 4.60 -0.02
CA LEU A 40 -15.99 5.26 0.47
C LEU A 40 -15.70 6.10 1.71
N HIS A 41 -14.80 5.65 2.58
CA HIS A 41 -14.35 6.44 3.74
C HIS A 41 -13.69 7.73 3.29
N ASN A 42 -12.74 7.70 2.36
CA ASN A 42 -12.06 8.91 1.92
C ASN A 42 -13.02 9.89 1.20
N LEU A 43 -14.12 9.41 0.60
CA LEU A 43 -15.17 10.28 0.03
C LEU A 43 -16.11 10.88 1.06
N THR A 44 -16.54 10.07 2.02
CA THR A 44 -17.61 10.42 2.95
C THR A 44 -17.08 10.91 4.30
N ASN A 45 -15.77 10.75 4.54
CA ASN A 45 -15.10 10.90 5.84
C ASN A 45 -15.79 10.10 6.96
N SER A 46 -16.43 8.97 6.63
CA SER A 46 -17.23 8.17 7.58
C SER A 46 -16.37 7.51 8.66
N PRO A 47 -16.59 7.77 9.96
CA PRO A 47 -15.77 7.20 11.04
C PRO A 47 -15.91 5.68 11.15
N ILE A 48 -17.09 5.13 10.83
CA ILE A 48 -17.36 3.68 10.89
C ILE A 48 -16.50 2.94 9.86
N LEU A 49 -16.49 3.42 8.61
CA LEU A 49 -15.71 2.81 7.53
C LEU A 49 -14.21 3.03 7.70
N GLY A 50 -13.80 4.19 8.25
CA GLY A 50 -12.40 4.51 8.52
C GLY A 50 -11.76 3.59 9.56
N SER A 51 -12.53 3.10 10.53
CA SER A 51 -12.00 2.29 11.64
C SER A 51 -11.33 0.98 11.19
N LEU A 52 -11.88 0.31 10.17
CA LEU A 52 -11.34 -0.94 9.64
C LEU A 52 -10.03 -0.70 8.87
N ALA A 53 -10.01 0.32 8.03
CA ALA A 53 -8.85 0.73 7.25
C ALA A 53 -7.68 1.17 8.13
N GLU A 54 -7.98 2.03 9.10
CA GLU A 54 -7.02 2.51 10.09
C GLU A 54 -6.43 1.35 10.89
N PHE A 55 -7.26 0.38 11.29
CA PHE A 55 -6.77 -0.79 11.99
C PHE A 55 -5.74 -1.55 11.16
N GLN A 56 -6.04 -1.85 9.90
CA GLN A 56 -5.13 -2.63 9.06
C GLN A 56 -3.83 -1.90 8.72
N TYR A 57 -3.88 -0.61 8.39
CA TYR A 57 -2.67 0.18 8.16
C TYR A 57 -1.82 0.32 9.43
N SER A 58 -2.44 0.41 10.60
CA SER A 58 -1.73 0.41 11.87
C SER A 58 -1.09 -0.96 12.20
N GLN A 59 -1.69 -2.07 11.77
CA GLN A 59 -1.03 -3.39 11.89
C GLN A 59 0.18 -3.51 10.95
N ALA A 60 0.06 -2.96 9.72
CA ALA A 60 1.15 -2.95 8.75
C ALA A 60 2.38 -2.18 9.26
N GLU A 61 2.14 -1.01 9.86
CA GLU A 61 3.16 -0.17 10.50
C GLU A 61 3.84 -0.89 11.67
N LYS A 62 3.05 -1.49 12.59
CA LYS A 62 3.61 -2.28 13.70
C LYS A 62 4.46 -3.46 13.22
N PHE A 63 4.05 -4.12 12.14
CA PHE A 63 4.82 -5.20 11.54
C PHE A 63 6.14 -4.69 10.95
N TYR A 64 6.09 -3.58 10.22
CA TYR A 64 7.29 -2.90 9.69
C TYR A 64 8.29 -2.58 10.79
N GLU A 65 7.84 -1.90 11.85
CA GLU A 65 8.69 -1.51 12.98
C GLU A 65 9.35 -2.70 13.66
N LYS A 66 8.60 -3.81 13.82
CA LYS A 66 9.15 -5.06 14.34
C LYS A 66 10.25 -5.63 13.43
N VAL A 67 10.02 -5.68 12.12
CA VAL A 67 10.99 -6.19 11.15
C VAL A 67 12.23 -5.29 11.10
N LYS A 68 12.05 -3.97 11.05
CA LYS A 68 13.12 -2.97 11.08
C LYS A 68 13.99 -3.11 12.32
N ALA A 69 13.38 -3.24 13.50
CA ALA A 69 14.11 -3.40 14.76
C ALA A 69 14.97 -4.69 14.78
N SER A 70 14.47 -5.78 14.18
CA SER A 70 15.19 -7.05 14.07
C SER A 70 16.23 -7.11 12.93
N ASN A 71 16.23 -6.15 12.00
CA ASN A 71 17.06 -6.17 10.79
C ASN A 71 17.82 -4.83 10.60
N LYS A 72 18.41 -4.32 11.69
CA LYS A 72 19.10 -3.03 11.68
C LYS A 72 20.17 -2.95 10.58
N GLY A 73 20.16 -1.86 9.82
CA GLY A 73 21.13 -1.59 8.75
C GLY A 73 20.89 -2.37 7.45
N LYS A 74 19.96 -3.33 7.43
CA LYS A 74 19.57 -4.00 6.18
C LYS A 74 18.62 -3.11 5.40
N LYS A 75 18.72 -3.20 4.08
CA LYS A 75 17.76 -2.59 3.15
C LYS A 75 16.41 -3.29 3.28
N ILE A 76 15.33 -2.52 3.32
CA ILE A 76 13.96 -3.04 3.38
C ILE A 76 13.18 -2.53 2.16
N THR A 77 12.50 -3.45 1.48
CA THR A 77 11.56 -3.15 0.40
C THR A 77 10.17 -3.66 0.77
N LEU A 78 9.14 -2.83 0.57
CA LEU A 78 7.75 -3.18 0.82
C LEU A 78 7.05 -3.52 -0.50
N LEU A 79 6.28 -4.59 -0.47
CA LEU A 79 5.52 -5.10 -1.61
C LEU A 79 4.06 -5.31 -1.19
N GLY A 80 3.14 -5.12 -2.12
CA GLY A 80 1.74 -5.44 -1.87
C GLY A 80 0.84 -5.22 -3.08
N HIS A 81 -0.31 -5.90 -3.07
CA HIS A 81 -1.38 -5.71 -4.06
C HIS A 81 -2.68 -5.27 -3.39
N SER A 82 -3.49 -4.44 -4.06
CA SER A 82 -4.79 -3.98 -3.53
C SER A 82 -4.59 -3.29 -2.18
N LEU A 83 -5.36 -3.67 -1.16
CA LEU A 83 -5.17 -3.30 0.24
C LEU A 83 -3.75 -3.44 0.78
N GLY A 84 -3.04 -4.52 0.39
CA GLY A 84 -1.64 -4.72 0.79
C GLY A 84 -0.71 -3.67 0.17
N GLY A 85 -1.01 -3.24 -1.06
CA GLY A 85 -0.29 -2.14 -1.72
C GLY A 85 -0.57 -0.79 -1.04
N GLY A 86 -1.83 -0.55 -0.64
CA GLY A 86 -2.20 0.62 0.16
C GLY A 86 -1.47 0.64 1.51
N ALA A 87 -1.41 -0.51 2.19
CA ALA A 87 -0.66 -0.66 3.43
C ALA A 87 0.84 -0.38 3.25
N ALA A 88 1.47 -0.90 2.18
CA ALA A 88 2.87 -0.64 1.86
C ALA A 88 3.13 0.86 1.66
N ASN A 89 2.28 1.54 0.88
CA ASN A 89 2.36 2.97 0.64
C ASN A 89 2.16 3.78 1.93
N THR A 90 1.19 3.41 2.77
CA THR A 90 0.95 4.08 4.06
C THR A 90 2.14 3.94 5.00
N VAL A 91 2.75 2.75 5.10
CA VAL A 91 3.95 2.55 5.92
C VAL A 91 5.08 3.45 5.44
N ALA A 92 5.35 3.45 4.13
CA ALA A 92 6.39 4.33 3.58
C ALA A 92 6.08 5.82 3.77
N LEU A 93 4.81 6.21 3.74
CA LEU A 93 4.39 7.59 3.96
C LEU A 93 4.57 8.03 5.42
N ARG A 94 4.33 7.13 6.38
CA ARG A 94 4.51 7.39 7.82
C ARG A 94 5.98 7.40 8.24
N HIS A 95 6.84 6.74 7.46
CA HIS A 95 8.27 6.56 7.70
C HIS A 95 9.13 7.14 6.56
N GLN A 96 8.86 8.39 6.15
CA GLN A 96 9.58 9.02 5.04
C GLN A 96 11.09 9.13 5.29
N GLU A 97 11.51 9.25 6.55
CA GLU A 97 12.91 9.30 6.97
C GLU A 97 13.70 8.05 6.61
N ASP A 98 13.03 6.91 6.46
CA ASP A 98 13.66 5.63 6.14
C ASP A 98 13.91 5.45 4.65
N ASN A 99 13.38 6.34 3.80
CA ASN A 99 13.52 6.33 2.34
C ASN A 99 13.24 4.95 1.70
N ILE A 100 12.15 4.33 2.17
CA ILE A 100 11.82 2.93 1.89
C ILE A 100 11.48 2.74 0.40
N ASN A 101 11.95 1.62 -0.17
CA ASN A 101 11.52 1.18 -1.49
C ASN A 101 10.13 0.54 -1.41
N VAL A 102 9.23 0.94 -2.30
CA VAL A 102 7.91 0.32 -2.41
C VAL A 102 7.63 -0.07 -3.85
N LEU A 103 7.08 -1.27 -4.03
CA LEU A 103 6.43 -1.68 -5.26
C LEU A 103 5.01 -2.16 -4.93
N ALA A 104 4.03 -1.33 -5.24
CA ALA A 104 2.63 -1.58 -5.00
C ALA A 104 1.89 -1.86 -6.32
N LEU A 105 1.01 -2.86 -6.33
CA LEU A 105 0.26 -3.28 -7.52
C LEU A 105 -1.23 -3.01 -7.30
N ASN A 106 -1.85 -2.22 -8.15
CA ASN A 106 -3.23 -1.74 -8.01
C ASN A 106 -3.57 -1.36 -6.55
N PRO A 107 -2.79 -0.48 -5.90
CA PRO A 107 -2.96 -0.25 -4.47
C PRO A 107 -4.29 0.42 -4.15
N ALA A 108 -4.85 0.08 -2.98
CA ALA A 108 -5.87 0.90 -2.33
C ALA A 108 -5.27 2.28 -1.98
N PRO A 109 -6.08 3.36 -1.95
CA PRO A 109 -5.58 4.68 -1.59
C PRO A 109 -5.15 4.74 -0.12
N VAL A 110 -4.25 5.68 0.20
CA VAL A 110 -3.92 5.99 1.60
C VAL A 110 -5.07 6.78 2.24
N LEU A 111 -5.12 6.85 3.57
CA LEU A 111 -6.15 7.61 4.28
C LEU A 111 -5.91 9.12 4.16
N ASN A 112 -6.98 9.90 3.98
CA ASN A 112 -6.89 11.38 3.90
C ASN A 112 -6.14 11.99 5.09
N LYS A 113 -6.33 11.45 6.30
CA LYS A 113 -5.62 11.91 7.50
C LYS A 113 -4.10 11.71 7.41
N ASP A 114 -3.65 10.65 6.75
CA ASP A 114 -2.22 10.39 6.57
C ASP A 114 -1.66 11.35 5.50
N VAL A 115 -2.42 11.64 4.44
CA VAL A 115 -2.05 12.67 3.45
C VAL A 115 -1.92 14.05 4.10
N VAL A 116 -2.86 14.44 4.95
CA VAL A 116 -2.81 15.75 5.65
C VAL A 116 -1.60 15.82 6.58
N LYS A 117 -1.32 14.73 7.31
CA LYS A 117 -0.26 14.70 8.31
C LYS A 117 1.15 14.60 7.71
N TYR A 118 1.31 13.78 6.68
CA TYR A 118 2.60 13.42 6.09
C TYR A 118 2.80 14.02 4.69
N VAL A 119 1.88 14.86 4.23
CA VAL A 119 1.82 15.43 2.87
C VAL A 119 1.55 14.33 1.83
N TYR A 120 1.29 14.70 0.57
CA TYR A 120 0.96 13.79 -0.54
C TYR A 120 2.02 12.70 -0.85
N GLY A 121 3.17 12.68 -0.18
CA GLY A 121 4.25 11.75 -0.48
C GLY A 121 4.88 11.98 -1.85
N THR A 122 4.75 13.20 -2.42
CA THR A 122 5.26 13.57 -3.76
C THR A 122 6.77 13.45 -3.90
N ASN A 123 7.51 13.46 -2.80
CA ASN A 123 8.96 13.30 -2.77
C ASN A 123 9.43 11.84 -2.64
N MET A 124 8.51 10.88 -2.50
CA MET A 124 8.82 9.46 -2.30
C MET A 124 9.17 8.77 -3.63
N LYS A 125 10.30 9.17 -4.24
CA LYS A 125 10.76 8.66 -5.56
C LYS A 125 11.03 7.16 -5.59
N ASN A 126 11.25 6.55 -4.43
CA ASN A 126 11.51 5.11 -4.29
C ASN A 126 10.22 4.27 -4.17
N CYS A 127 9.07 4.94 -4.06
CA CYS A 127 7.76 4.29 -3.98
C CYS A 127 7.11 4.29 -5.35
N ARG A 128 6.91 3.10 -5.92
CA ARG A 128 6.31 2.90 -7.24
C ARG A 128 5.01 2.14 -7.11
N SER A 129 3.94 2.70 -7.64
CA SER A 129 2.62 2.09 -7.71
C SER A 129 2.27 1.82 -9.17
N LEU A 130 1.98 0.57 -9.50
CA LEU A 130 1.55 0.16 -10.84
C LEU A 130 0.02 0.02 -10.84
N ILE A 131 -0.66 0.67 -11.77
CA ILE A 131 -2.12 0.62 -11.91
C ILE A 131 -2.45 0.03 -13.28
N ASN A 132 -3.29 -1.00 -13.31
CA ASN A 132 -3.82 -1.57 -14.54
C ASN A 132 -4.95 -0.67 -15.08
N GLU A 133 -4.85 -0.31 -16.35
CA GLU A 133 -5.83 0.49 -17.10
C GLU A 133 -7.28 0.00 -17.01
N TYR A 134 -7.49 -1.31 -16.90
CA TYR A 134 -8.83 -1.89 -16.78
C TYR A 134 -9.10 -2.48 -15.39
N GLY A 135 -8.26 -2.15 -14.41
CA GLY A 135 -8.49 -2.53 -13.03
C GLY A 135 -9.75 -1.86 -12.48
N PRO A 136 -10.50 -2.52 -11.58
CA PRO A 136 -11.69 -1.93 -10.94
C PRO A 136 -11.40 -0.64 -10.15
N LEU A 137 -10.12 -0.28 -9.99
CA LEU A 137 -9.64 0.92 -9.31
C LEU A 137 -9.33 2.10 -10.26
N ASP A 138 -9.11 1.92 -11.58
CA ASP A 138 -8.75 3.01 -12.51
C ASP A 138 -9.92 3.99 -12.73
N GLY A 139 -11.13 3.47 -12.89
CA GLY A 139 -12.35 4.29 -13.03
C GLY A 139 -12.69 5.09 -11.77
N ALA A 140 -12.25 4.62 -10.61
CA ALA A 140 -12.58 5.20 -9.31
C ALA A 140 -11.57 6.28 -8.89
N ILE A 141 -10.30 6.18 -9.28
CA ILE A 141 -9.25 7.21 -9.04
C ILE A 141 -9.50 8.47 -9.90
N LYS A 142 -10.09 8.32 -11.09
CA LYS A 142 -10.40 9.46 -11.98
C LYS A 142 -11.59 10.31 -11.53
N ALA A 143 -12.45 9.80 -10.65
CA ALA A 143 -13.68 10.46 -10.25
C ALA A 143 -13.57 11.26 -8.94
N THR A 144 -12.42 11.18 -8.25
CA THR A 144 -12.29 11.59 -6.84
C THR A 144 -10.82 11.88 -6.49
N ASP A 145 -10.53 12.84 -5.60
CA ASP A 145 -9.18 13.26 -5.19
C ASP A 145 -8.41 12.27 -4.29
N PHE A 146 -8.44 10.96 -4.60
CA PHE A 146 -7.69 9.98 -3.81
C PHE A 146 -6.20 9.98 -4.10
N VAL A 147 -5.44 9.75 -3.04
CA VAL A 147 -3.98 9.77 -3.10
C VAL A 147 -3.43 8.36 -3.05
N ILE A 148 -2.62 8.04 -4.05
CA ILE A 148 -1.66 6.95 -4.01
C ILE A 148 -0.29 7.61 -3.88
N SER A 149 0.44 7.32 -2.81
CA SER A 149 1.72 7.95 -2.52
C SER A 149 2.81 7.49 -3.49
N GLY A 150 3.77 8.37 -3.77
CA GLY A 150 4.91 8.09 -4.64
C GLY A 150 4.61 8.23 -6.13
N GLN A 151 5.38 7.50 -6.94
CA GLN A 151 5.28 7.50 -8.40
C GLN A 151 4.21 6.51 -8.85
N VAL A 152 3.28 6.96 -9.70
CA VAL A 152 2.21 6.13 -10.24
C VAL A 152 2.47 5.87 -11.72
N TYR A 153 2.50 4.60 -12.10
CA TYR A 153 2.67 4.15 -13.47
C TYR A 153 1.44 3.38 -13.92
N LYS A 154 0.90 3.75 -15.07
CA LYS A 154 -0.21 3.03 -15.69
C LYS A 154 0.35 1.93 -16.59
N MET A 155 -0.14 0.72 -16.42
CA MET A 155 0.18 -0.43 -17.27
C MET A 155 -0.96 -0.66 -18.27
N GLU A 156 -0.62 -0.67 -19.55
CA GLU A 156 -1.52 -1.06 -20.63
C GLU A 156 -1.67 -2.59 -20.66
N ASN A 157 -2.87 -3.08 -20.94
CA ASN A 157 -3.12 -4.52 -21.03
C ASN A 157 -2.41 -5.10 -22.26
N GLY A 158 -1.58 -6.13 -22.06
CA GLY A 158 -0.91 -6.85 -23.13
C GLY A 158 0.48 -6.32 -23.50
N ASP A 159 0.95 -5.25 -22.85
CA ASP A 159 2.28 -4.71 -23.10
C ASP A 159 3.32 -5.25 -22.09
N ILE A 160 4.12 -6.22 -22.54
CA ILE A 160 5.26 -6.79 -21.81
C ILE A 160 6.51 -5.89 -21.96
N SER A 161 6.48 -4.87 -22.82
CA SER A 161 7.67 -4.12 -23.21
C SER A 161 8.17 -3.10 -22.19
N VAL A 162 7.45 -2.85 -21.09
CA VAL A 162 7.84 -1.84 -20.08
C VAL A 162 8.83 -2.39 -19.03
N PHE A 163 9.22 -3.66 -19.11
CA PHE A 163 10.03 -4.33 -18.06
C PHE A 163 11.29 -5.08 -18.53
N LEU A 164 11.85 -4.73 -19.70
CA LEU A 164 13.21 -5.17 -20.09
C LEU A 164 14.15 -3.99 -20.24
#